data_AF-A0A5M8T403-F1
#
_entry.id   AF-A0A5M8T403-F1
#
_cell.length_a   1.000
_cell.length_b   1.000
_cell.length_c   1.000
_cell.angle_alpha   90.00
_cell.angle_beta   90.00
_cell.angle_gamma   90.00
#
_symmetry.space_group_name_H-M   'P 1'
#
loop_
_entity.id
_entity.type
_entity.pdbx_description
1 polymer ?
#
loop_
_entity_poly.entity_id
_entity_poly.type
_entity_poly.pdbx_seq_one_letter_code
_entity_poly.pdbx_strand_id
1 'polypeptide(L)'
;MTWPMIRQGTPATASPAASFRNSAPVRQQPATIVGCGLWQAAFTMKSMRLGVSSAFAMALAFSGCRPASLNEQQMEGRTLYEGRCAHCHRDNDLALKKVPPDLHEIFRHTALPSGAPANDAEVQKVILYGKGMMPAFAGRFTQEQMSALLAYLHTGLR
;
A
#
# COMPACT_ATOMS: atom_id res chain seq x y z
N MET A 1 53.89 3.23 19.76
CA MET A 1 53.34 2.61 18.54
C MET A 1 52.43 3.62 17.86
N THR A 2 52.88 4.21 16.76
CA THR A 2 52.21 5.26 15.98
C THR A 2 51.46 4.62 14.82
N TRP A 3 50.13 4.76 14.80
CA TRP A 3 49.28 4.27 13.70
C TRP A 3 49.24 5.32 12.57
N PRO A 4 49.39 4.93 11.30
CA PRO A 4 49.37 5.89 10.19
C PRO A 4 47.93 6.25 9.81
N MET A 5 47.71 7.55 9.65
CA MET A 5 46.51 8.14 9.05
C MET A 5 46.27 7.57 7.65
N ILE A 6 45.15 6.86 7.48
CA ILE A 6 44.65 6.47 6.16
C ILE A 6 43.74 7.58 5.65
N ARG A 7 44.05 7.95 4.42
CA ARG A 7 43.62 9.13 3.67
C ARG A 7 42.11 9.22 3.48
N GLN A 8 41.64 10.46 3.58
CA GLN A 8 40.33 10.95 3.19
C GLN A 8 40.07 10.58 1.71
N GLY A 9 39.05 9.74 1.48
CA GLY A 9 38.50 9.49 0.16
C GLY A 9 37.71 10.71 -0.31
N THR A 10 38.06 11.20 -1.49
CA THR A 10 37.40 12.29 -2.22
C THR A 10 35.89 12.07 -2.38
N PRO A 11 35.03 13.10 -2.24
CA PRO A 11 33.62 12.99 -2.58
C PRO A 11 33.47 12.77 -4.09
N ALA A 12 32.79 11.68 -4.43
CA ALA A 12 32.40 11.35 -5.78
C ALA A 12 31.56 12.49 -6.39
N THR A 13 31.95 12.90 -7.58
CA THR A 13 31.25 13.82 -8.46
C THR A 13 29.78 13.41 -8.63
N ALA A 14 28.89 14.34 -8.36
CA ALA A 14 27.46 14.26 -8.62
C ALA A 14 27.22 13.88 -10.09
N SER A 15 26.58 12.72 -10.31
CA SER A 15 26.01 12.37 -11.61
C SER A 15 24.66 13.06 -11.79
N PRO A 16 24.36 13.55 -13.00
CA PRO A 16 23.17 14.33 -13.27
C PRO A 16 21.91 13.47 -13.19
N ALA A 17 20.84 14.10 -12.70
CA ALA A 17 19.49 13.60 -12.64
C ALA A 17 19.09 12.89 -13.95
N ALA A 18 19.01 11.56 -13.88
CA ALA A 18 18.32 10.76 -14.88
C ALA A 18 16.83 11.11 -14.80
N SER A 19 16.41 11.96 -15.74
CA SER A 19 15.04 12.23 -16.13
C SER A 19 14.25 10.91 -16.24
N PHE A 20 13.54 10.53 -15.19
CA PHE A 20 12.46 9.54 -15.23
C PHE A 20 11.29 10.12 -16.04
N ARG A 21 11.46 10.10 -17.37
CA ARG A 21 10.35 10.15 -18.32
C ARG A 21 10.01 8.70 -18.62
N ASN A 22 8.86 8.24 -18.12
CA ASN A 22 7.95 7.23 -18.67
C ASN A 22 7.18 6.53 -17.55
N SER A 23 6.34 7.28 -16.85
CA SER A 23 5.14 6.69 -16.27
C SER A 23 4.08 6.71 -17.37
N ALA A 24 3.95 5.58 -18.06
CA ALA A 24 2.73 5.29 -18.80
C ALA A 24 1.54 5.46 -17.83
N PRO A 25 0.41 6.04 -18.24
CA PRO A 25 -0.77 6.07 -17.39
C PRO A 25 -1.15 4.62 -17.09
N VAL A 26 -1.04 4.23 -15.82
CA VAL A 26 -1.63 2.97 -15.36
C VAL A 26 -3.10 3.06 -15.73
N ARG A 27 -3.54 2.15 -16.59
CA ARG A 27 -4.91 2.07 -17.07
C ARG A 27 -5.76 1.72 -15.86
N GLN A 28 -6.32 2.74 -15.21
CA GLN A 28 -7.34 2.58 -14.19
C GLN A 28 -8.46 1.74 -14.82
N GLN A 29 -8.61 0.50 -14.36
CA GLN A 29 -9.74 -0.31 -14.73
C GLN A 29 -10.96 0.30 -14.04
N PRO A 30 -12.00 0.75 -14.76
CA PRO A 30 -13.25 1.07 -14.11
C PRO A 30 -13.76 -0.23 -13.50
N ALA A 31 -13.95 -0.22 -12.18
CA ALA A 31 -14.72 -1.23 -11.48
C ALA A 31 -16.09 -1.29 -12.17
N THR A 32 -16.26 -2.26 -13.06
CA THR A 32 -17.54 -2.57 -13.66
C THR A 32 -18.41 -3.09 -12.54
N ILE A 33 -19.25 -2.19 -12.05
CA ILE A 33 -20.46 -2.47 -11.29
C ILE A 33 -21.30 -3.39 -12.18
N VAL A 34 -21.06 -4.70 -12.09
CA VAL A 34 -21.91 -5.71 -12.69
C VAL A 34 -23.03 -5.99 -11.69
N GLY A 35 -24.16 -5.32 -11.95
CA GLY A 35 -25.46 -5.99 -11.97
C GLY A 35 -26.09 -6.35 -10.63
N CYS A 36 -26.60 -5.34 -9.92
CA CYS A 36 -27.77 -5.53 -9.06
C CYS A 36 -28.84 -4.49 -9.47
N GLY A 37 -29.96 -4.96 -10.02
CA GLY A 37 -31.04 -4.13 -10.56
C GLY A 37 -31.47 -4.63 -11.94
N LEU A 38 -32.24 -5.71 -12.09
CA LEU A 38 -33.68 -5.75 -11.80
C LEU A 38 -34.41 -4.48 -12.30
N TRP A 39 -34.38 -4.27 -13.62
CA TRP A 39 -35.33 -3.41 -14.31
C TRP A 39 -36.67 -4.15 -14.49
N GLN A 40 -37.52 -4.12 -13.47
CA GLN A 40 -38.95 -4.38 -13.64
C GLN A 40 -39.64 -3.05 -13.97
N ALA A 41 -39.70 -2.72 -15.25
CA ALA A 41 -40.51 -1.62 -15.76
C ALA A 41 -41.80 -2.18 -16.38
N ALA A 42 -42.80 -2.43 -15.54
CA ALA A 42 -44.18 -2.65 -15.97
C ALA A 42 -45.15 -2.27 -14.84
N PHE A 43 -45.12 -1.00 -14.40
CA PHE A 43 -46.21 -0.43 -13.62
C PHE A 43 -47.16 0.30 -14.55
N THR A 44 -48.24 -0.40 -14.87
CA THR A 44 -49.38 0.07 -15.64
C THR A 44 -50.09 1.20 -14.89
N MET A 45 -50.43 2.25 -15.65
CA MET A 45 -51.33 3.31 -15.24
C MET A 45 -52.69 2.73 -14.82
N LYS A 46 -53.12 2.98 -13.58
CA LYS A 46 -54.55 3.18 -13.30
C LYS A 46 -54.79 3.93 -11.98
N SER A 47 -55.66 4.93 -12.09
CA SER A 47 -56.56 5.44 -11.05
C SER A 47 -55.96 6.23 -9.89
N MET A 48 -55.88 7.53 -10.16
CA MET A 48 -56.07 8.62 -9.21
C MET A 48 -57.37 8.44 -8.39
N ARG A 49 -57.25 8.32 -7.06
CA ARG A 49 -58.27 8.73 -6.09
C ARG A 49 -57.58 9.36 -4.88
N LEU A 50 -58.05 10.55 -4.54
CA LEU A 50 -57.60 11.38 -3.44
C LEU A 50 -57.72 10.64 -2.09
N GLY A 51 -56.71 10.79 -1.23
CA GLY A 51 -56.70 10.23 0.12
C GLY A 51 -55.51 10.71 0.96
N VAL A 52 -55.66 11.92 1.51
CA VAL A 52 -55.07 12.51 2.72
C VAL A 52 -54.05 11.69 3.55
N SER A 53 -52.92 12.36 3.86
CA SER A 53 -52.02 12.20 5.03
C SER A 53 -51.24 10.89 5.24
N SER A 54 -49.93 10.95 4.99
CA SER A 54 -48.92 10.59 6.00
C SER A 54 -47.55 11.08 5.56
N ALA A 55 -47.05 12.11 6.23
CA ALA A 55 -45.65 12.45 6.23
C ALA A 55 -44.89 11.35 6.96
N PHE A 56 -43.94 10.67 6.31
CA PHE A 56 -42.73 10.22 6.98
C PHE A 56 -41.67 9.98 5.91
N ALA A 57 -40.76 10.94 5.81
CA ALA A 57 -39.59 10.90 4.97
C ALA A 57 -38.71 9.71 5.36
N MET A 58 -38.84 8.58 4.67
CA MET A 58 -37.91 7.46 4.78
C MET A 58 -36.66 7.74 3.92
N ALA A 59 -35.94 8.81 4.25
CA ALA A 59 -34.60 9.09 3.74
C ALA A 59 -33.57 8.61 4.77
N LEU A 60 -33.55 7.29 5.04
CA LEU A 60 -32.49 6.68 5.82
C LEU A 60 -31.25 6.57 4.94
N ALA A 61 -30.26 7.37 5.32
CA ALA A 61 -28.98 7.55 4.66
C ALA A 61 -28.23 6.23 4.46
N PHE A 62 -28.00 5.85 3.20
CA PHE A 62 -26.86 5.01 2.84
C PHE A 62 -25.57 5.81 3.04
N SER A 63 -25.06 5.85 4.28
CA SER A 63 -23.66 6.22 4.51
C SER A 63 -22.79 5.10 3.96
N GLY A 64 -22.46 5.19 2.67
CA GLY A 64 -21.55 4.25 2.03
C GLY A 64 -20.17 4.31 2.67
N CYS A 65 -19.64 3.16 3.09
CA CYS A 65 -18.23 2.99 3.41
C CYS A 65 -17.40 3.31 2.17
N ARG A 66 -16.85 4.53 2.08
CA ARG A 66 -15.81 4.83 1.09
C ARG A 66 -14.56 4.07 1.54
N PRO A 67 -13.99 3.15 0.73
CA PRO A 67 -12.67 2.62 1.04
C PRO A 67 -11.70 3.80 1.08
N ALA A 68 -10.82 3.82 2.09
CA ALA A 68 -9.78 4.83 2.19
C ALA A 68 -8.92 4.75 0.93
N SER A 69 -8.99 5.77 0.07
CA SER A 69 -8.14 5.87 -1.11
C SER A 69 -6.70 6.16 -0.68
N LEU A 70 -5.75 5.44 -1.26
CA LEU A 70 -4.33 5.72 -1.06
C LEU A 70 -3.99 7.11 -1.60
N ASN A 71 -3.16 7.86 -0.87
CA ASN A 71 -2.55 9.08 -1.38
C ASN A 71 -1.39 8.75 -2.35
N GLU A 72 -0.86 9.77 -3.04
CA GLU A 72 0.20 9.58 -4.05
C GLU A 72 1.43 8.84 -3.49
N GLN A 73 1.90 9.24 -2.31
CA GLN A 73 3.05 8.62 -1.64
C GLN A 73 2.78 7.15 -1.29
N GLN A 74 1.57 6.82 -0.85
CA GLN A 74 1.15 5.44 -0.56
C GLN A 74 1.02 4.60 -1.84
N MET A 75 0.59 5.20 -2.95
CA MET A 75 0.56 4.51 -4.26
C MET A 75 1.97 4.20 -4.78
N GLU A 76 2.91 5.12 -4.60
CA GLU A 76 4.32 4.86 -4.91
C GLU A 76 4.86 3.72 -4.03
N GLY A 77 4.61 3.77 -2.73
CA GLY A 77 4.96 2.71 -1.79
C GLY A 77 4.36 1.36 -2.15
N ARG A 78 3.11 1.35 -2.61
CA ARG A 78 2.43 0.15 -3.10
C ARG A 78 3.14 -0.46 -4.30
N THR A 79 3.53 0.37 -5.26
CA THR A 79 4.24 -0.09 -6.46
C THR A 79 5.60 -0.70 -6.10
N LEU A 80 6.33 -0.08 -5.17
CA LEU A 80 7.58 -0.63 -4.64
C LEU A 80 7.36 -1.97 -3.93
N TYR A 81 6.31 -2.08 -3.11
CA TYR A 81 5.94 -3.31 -2.42
C TYR A 81 5.60 -4.43 -3.40
N GLU A 82 4.75 -4.17 -4.38
CA GLU A 82 4.32 -5.14 -5.40
C GLU A 82 5.53 -5.67 -6.20
N GLY A 83 6.47 -4.80 -6.59
CA GLY A 83 7.63 -5.21 -7.39
C GLY A 83 8.78 -5.87 -6.64
N ARG A 84 8.82 -5.81 -5.30
CA ARG A 84 9.99 -6.27 -4.51
C ARG A 84 9.64 -7.15 -3.31
N CYS A 85 8.51 -6.89 -2.65
CA CYS A 85 8.15 -7.51 -1.37
C CYS A 85 7.07 -8.57 -1.53
N ALA A 86 6.08 -8.35 -2.42
CA ALA A 86 4.91 -9.21 -2.60
C ALA A 86 5.28 -10.65 -2.99
N HIS A 87 6.29 -10.83 -3.84
CA HIS A 87 6.78 -12.15 -4.26
C HIS A 87 7.06 -13.11 -3.11
N CYS A 88 7.50 -12.58 -1.97
CA CYS A 88 7.73 -13.39 -0.77
C CYS A 88 6.59 -13.23 0.23
N HIS A 89 6.22 -11.99 0.58
CA HIS A 89 5.32 -11.72 1.70
C HIS A 89 3.83 -11.89 1.39
N ARG A 90 3.45 -11.93 0.11
CA ARG A 90 2.06 -12.14 -0.31
C ARG A 90 1.91 -13.48 -1.03
N ASP A 91 2.73 -13.69 -2.05
CA ASP A 91 2.54 -14.81 -2.96
C ASP A 91 3.36 -16.05 -2.54
N ASN A 92 4.46 -15.83 -1.78
CA ASN A 92 5.42 -16.86 -1.39
C ASN A 92 5.88 -17.71 -2.60
N ASP A 93 6.15 -17.05 -3.73
CA ASP A 93 6.45 -17.65 -5.03
C ASP A 93 7.64 -18.64 -5.00
N LEU A 94 8.54 -18.45 -4.03
CA LEU A 94 9.74 -19.26 -3.86
C LEU A 94 9.48 -20.58 -3.10
N ALA A 95 8.23 -20.89 -2.75
CA ALA A 95 7.82 -22.09 -2.01
C ALA A 95 8.72 -22.35 -0.78
N LEU A 96 9.03 -21.28 -0.04
CA LEU A 96 10.00 -21.36 1.05
C LEU A 96 9.46 -22.27 2.14
N LYS A 97 10.27 -23.27 2.54
CA LYS A 97 9.95 -24.14 3.71
C LYS A 97 9.68 -23.32 4.97
N LYS A 98 10.37 -22.18 5.10
CA LYS A 98 10.13 -21.19 6.16
C LYS A 98 9.35 -20.03 5.55
N VAL A 99 8.04 -20.02 5.79
CA VAL A 99 7.13 -19.00 5.28
C VAL A 99 7.51 -17.63 5.86
N PRO A 100 7.66 -16.58 5.03
CA PRO A 100 7.89 -15.24 5.53
C PRO A 100 6.69 -14.75 6.35
N PRO A 101 6.90 -13.84 7.31
CA PRO A 101 5.81 -13.31 8.11
C PRO A 101 4.83 -12.52 7.23
N ASP A 102 3.55 -12.57 7.59
CA ASP A 102 2.54 -11.70 7.01
C ASP A 102 2.82 -10.24 7.39
N LEU A 103 2.68 -9.36 6.40
CA LEU A 103 2.88 -7.93 6.54
C LEU A 103 1.57 -7.13 6.58
N HIS A 104 0.41 -7.79 6.57
CA HIS A 104 -0.85 -7.09 6.81
C HIS A 104 -0.86 -6.54 8.24
N GLU A 105 -1.17 -5.25 8.35
CA GLU A 105 -1.35 -4.58 9.64
C GLU A 105 -0.14 -4.62 10.60
N ILE A 106 1.11 -4.70 10.10
CA ILE A 106 2.30 -4.89 10.99
C ILE A 106 2.38 -3.85 12.11
N PHE A 107 2.01 -2.60 11.80
CA PHE A 107 2.08 -1.48 12.72
C PHE A 107 0.90 -1.43 13.71
N ARG A 108 -0.10 -2.31 13.55
CA ARG A 108 -1.13 -2.51 14.57
C ARG A 108 -0.64 -3.39 15.72
N HIS A 109 0.40 -4.18 15.49
CA HIS A 109 1.02 -5.00 16.53
C HIS A 109 2.01 -4.17 17.35
N THR A 110 2.22 -4.52 18.62
CA THR A 110 3.21 -3.83 19.47
C THR A 110 4.65 -4.26 19.12
N ALA A 111 4.81 -5.48 18.62
CA ALA A 111 6.11 -6.07 18.31
C ALA A 111 6.09 -6.81 16.97
N LEU A 112 7.22 -6.76 16.28
CA LEU A 112 7.52 -7.56 15.10
C LEU A 112 7.71 -9.04 15.50
N PRO A 113 7.64 -9.98 14.55
CA PRO A 113 7.93 -11.40 14.80
C PRO A 113 9.35 -11.67 15.34
N SER A 114 10.23 -10.68 15.29
CA SER A 114 11.56 -10.71 15.91
C SER A 114 11.58 -10.38 17.41
N GLY A 115 10.48 -9.88 17.97
CA GLY A 115 10.42 -9.30 19.32
C GLY A 115 10.84 -7.83 19.40
N ALA A 116 11.30 -7.24 18.29
CA ALA A 116 11.57 -5.80 18.21
C ALA A 116 10.26 -5.00 18.15
N PRO A 117 10.22 -3.72 18.58
CA PRO A 117 9.03 -2.90 18.46
C PRO A 117 8.62 -2.72 16.99
N ALA A 118 7.31 -2.76 16.70
CA ALA A 118 6.77 -2.53 15.36
C ALA A 118 6.71 -1.02 15.07
N ASN A 119 7.87 -0.40 14.88
CA ASN A 119 8.02 1.00 14.51
C ASN A 119 8.84 1.15 13.22
N ASP A 120 8.77 2.34 12.65
CA ASP A 120 9.36 2.65 11.34
C ASP A 120 10.86 2.40 11.30
N ALA A 121 11.58 2.75 12.37
CA ALA A 121 13.03 2.61 12.45
C ALA A 121 13.45 1.14 12.40
N GLU A 122 12.76 0.26 13.14
CA GLU A 122 13.06 -1.17 13.15
C GLU A 122 12.65 -1.84 11.84
N VAL A 123 11.50 -1.47 11.26
CA VAL A 123 11.06 -1.98 9.96
C VAL A 123 12.03 -1.56 8.86
N GLN A 124 12.42 -0.28 8.83
CA GLN A 124 13.42 0.24 7.89
C GLN A 124 14.76 -0.50 8.04
N LYS A 125 15.22 -0.73 9.27
CA LYS A 125 16.45 -1.46 9.54
C LYS A 125 16.40 -2.89 8.98
N VAL A 126 15.29 -3.60 9.19
CA VAL A 126 15.10 -4.95 8.62
C VAL A 126 15.09 -4.92 7.09
N ILE A 127 14.49 -3.91 6.47
CA ILE A 127 14.50 -3.76 5.00
C ILE A 127 15.93 -3.49 4.49
N LEU A 128 16.67 -2.60 5.15
CA LEU A 128 18.01 -2.21 4.72
C LEU A 128 19.02 -3.35 4.89
N TYR A 129 19.02 -4.01 6.04
CA TYR A 129 20.03 -5.03 6.38
C TYR A 129 19.58 -6.47 6.13
N GLY A 130 18.30 -6.70 5.83
CA GLY A 130 17.73 -8.03 5.69
C GLY A 130 17.59 -8.75 7.04
N LYS A 131 16.92 -9.90 7.02
CA LYS A 131 16.77 -10.77 8.21
C LYS A 131 16.53 -12.22 7.82
N GLY A 132 17.43 -13.12 8.23
CA GLY A 132 17.33 -14.53 7.91
C GLY A 132 17.45 -14.76 6.40
N MET A 133 16.36 -15.20 5.77
CA MET A 133 16.30 -15.40 4.30
C MET A 133 15.80 -14.16 3.55
N MET A 134 15.36 -13.11 4.25
CA MET A 134 14.96 -11.85 3.63
C MET A 134 16.24 -11.09 3.17
N PRO A 135 16.38 -10.77 1.87
CA PRO A 135 17.55 -10.08 1.36
C PRO A 135 17.64 -8.63 1.87
N ALA A 136 18.85 -8.09 1.88
CA ALA A 136 19.13 -6.69 2.22
C ALA A 136 18.86 -5.76 1.03
N PHE A 137 18.21 -4.62 1.28
CA PHE A 137 17.89 -3.60 0.27
C PHE A 137 18.70 -2.30 0.45
N ALA A 138 19.76 -2.30 1.25
CA ALA A 138 20.65 -1.14 1.39
C ALA A 138 21.15 -0.64 0.02
N GLY A 139 21.00 0.67 -0.23
CA GLY A 139 21.37 1.31 -1.50
C GLY A 139 20.45 0.99 -2.69
N ARG A 140 19.34 0.27 -2.48
CA ARG A 140 18.36 -0.04 -3.54
C ARG A 140 17.16 0.90 -3.56
N PHE A 141 16.93 1.61 -2.46
CA PHE A 141 15.87 2.61 -2.33
C PHE A 141 16.48 3.97 -1.98
N THR A 142 15.92 5.03 -2.56
CA THR A 142 16.16 6.39 -2.07
C THR A 142 15.44 6.60 -0.73
N GLN A 143 15.74 7.71 -0.06
CA GLN A 143 15.09 8.04 1.21
C GLN A 143 13.58 8.27 1.02
N GLU A 144 13.20 8.89 -0.09
CA GLU A 144 11.81 9.14 -0.48
C GLU A 144 11.09 7.83 -0.73
N GLN A 145 11.68 6.92 -1.50
CA GLN A 145 11.13 5.58 -1.77
C GLN A 145 10.96 4.77 -0.49
N MET A 146 11.92 4.84 0.44
CA MET A 146 11.79 4.19 1.74
C MET A 146 10.61 4.78 2.53
N SER A 147 10.48 6.11 2.56
CA SER A 147 9.37 6.77 3.25
C SER A 147 8.01 6.44 2.61
N ALA A 148 7.94 6.33 1.28
CA ALA A 148 6.75 5.95 0.55
C ALA A 148 6.36 4.50 0.86
N LEU A 149 7.33 3.59 0.87
CA LEU A 149 7.12 2.19 1.25
C LEU A 149 6.58 2.06 2.67
N LEU A 150 7.19 2.75 3.65
CA LEU A 150 6.70 2.76 5.04
C LEU A 150 5.30 3.35 5.15
N ALA A 151 5.02 4.46 4.45
CA ALA A 151 3.69 5.07 4.42
C ALA A 151 2.61 4.11 3.88
N TYR A 152 2.96 3.29 2.88
CA TYR A 152 2.08 2.23 2.39
C TYR A 152 1.92 1.09 3.40
N LEU A 153 2.98 0.64 4.07
CA LEU A 153 2.87 -0.38 5.12
C LEU A 153 1.95 0.07 6.28
N HIS A 154 1.93 1.37 6.60
CA HIS A 154 1.00 1.97 7.56
C HIS A 154 -0.48 1.88 7.15
N THR A 155 -0.78 1.70 5.86
CA THR A 155 -2.15 1.46 5.41
C THR A 155 -2.61 0.04 5.69
N GLY A 156 -1.73 -0.85 6.14
CA GLY A 156 -2.04 -2.26 6.35
C GLY A 156 -2.13 -3.08 5.06
N LEU A 157 -1.45 -2.65 3.99
CA LEU A 157 -1.41 -3.31 2.67
C LEU A 157 -2.77 -3.38 1.95
N ARG A 158 -3.58 -2.33 2.12
CA ARG A 158 -4.92 -2.19 1.53
C ARG A 158 -4.88 -1.50 0.17
#